data_AF-A0A5S3SAI8-F1
#
_entry.id   AF-A0A5S3SAI8-F1
#
_cell.length_a   1.000
_cell.length_b   1.000
_cell.length_c   1.000
_cell.angle_alpha   90.00
_cell.angle_beta   90.00
_cell.angle_gamma   90.00
#
_symmetry.space_group_name_H-M   'P 1'
#
loop_
_entity.id
_entity.type
_entity.pdbx_description
1 polymer ?
#
loop_
_entity_poly.entity_id
_entity_poly.type
_entity_poly.pdbx_seq_one_letter_code
_entity_poly.pdbx_strand_id
1 'polypeptide(L)'
;YWDQLAGITSPSPKPGNKELGSDGGEYWFVTATADIAATAATGTQVILTYPAYTVAAGAGGFYTPPATAVKNGDALWIRRGAYNAAPV
;
A
#
# COMPACT_ATOMS: atom_id res chain seq x y z
N TYR A 1 1.05 16.78 -22.64
CA TYR A 1 2.18 16.43 -21.75
C TYR A 1 2.16 14.91 -21.54
N TRP A 2 2.43 14.16 -22.60
CA TRP A 2 2.56 12.70 -22.56
C TRP A 2 3.56 12.35 -23.66
N ASP A 3 4.79 12.81 -23.50
CA ASP A 3 5.89 12.43 -24.35
C ASP A 3 7.14 12.36 -23.48
N GLN A 4 7.95 11.34 -23.76
CA GLN A 4 9.27 11.07 -23.19
C GLN A 4 9.32 10.22 -21.90
N LEU A 5 8.99 8.94 -22.05
CA LEU A 5 9.65 7.83 -21.31
C LEU A 5 9.66 6.59 -22.22
N ALA A 6 10.39 6.70 -23.33
CA ALA A 6 10.74 5.56 -24.18
C ALA A 6 11.58 4.58 -23.34
N GLY A 7 10.92 3.61 -22.70
CA GLY A 7 11.57 2.61 -21.84
C GLY A 7 10.72 2.10 -20.67
N ILE A 8 9.63 2.77 -20.31
CA ILE A 8 8.68 2.23 -19.31
C ILE A 8 7.65 1.38 -20.04
N THR A 9 7.85 0.06 -20.05
CA THR A 9 6.89 -0.91 -20.60
C THR A 9 5.77 -1.27 -19.63
N SER A 10 5.93 -0.92 -18.35
CA SER A 10 4.90 -1.04 -17.31
C SER A 10 4.87 0.25 -16.49
N PRO A 11 3.90 1.16 -16.69
CA PRO A 11 3.81 2.36 -15.87
C PRO A 11 3.65 1.98 -14.40
N SER A 12 4.36 2.68 -13.50
CA SER A 12 4.14 2.51 -12.06
C SER A 12 2.69 2.88 -11.72
N PRO A 13 2.02 2.12 -10.84
CA PRO A 13 0.68 2.45 -10.38
C PRO A 13 0.66 3.86 -9.76
N LYS A 14 -0.48 4.55 -9.89
CA LYS A 14 -0.68 5.87 -9.28
C LYS A 14 -1.35 5.70 -7.91
N PRO A 15 -1.11 6.60 -6.94
CA PRO A 15 -1.88 6.60 -5.69
C PRO A 15 -3.38 6.58 -5.99
N GLY A 16 -4.12 5.69 -5.33
CA GLY A 16 -5.53 5.42 -5.60
C GLY A 16 -5.79 4.31 -6.63
N ASN A 17 -4.76 3.68 -7.20
CA ASN A 17 -4.96 2.43 -7.93
C ASN A 17 -5.43 1.34 -6.97
N LYS A 18 -6.43 0.58 -7.40
CA LYS A 18 -6.95 -0.59 -6.70
C LYS A 18 -6.71 -1.84 -7.55
N GLU A 19 -6.19 -2.88 -6.92
CA GLU A 19 -5.94 -4.17 -7.57
C GLU A 19 -6.40 -5.33 -6.69
N LEU A 20 -6.83 -6.41 -7.32
CA LEU A 20 -7.05 -7.69 -6.66
C LEU A 20 -5.77 -8.52 -6.84
N GLY A 21 -5.12 -8.85 -5.73
CA GLY A 21 -3.91 -9.67 -5.74
C GLY A 21 -4.21 -11.12 -6.11
N SER A 22 -3.18 -11.84 -6.54
CA SER A 22 -3.27 -13.28 -6.81
C SER A 22 -3.56 -14.12 -5.56
N ASP A 23 -3.37 -13.54 -4.37
CA ASP A 23 -3.75 -14.08 -3.07
C ASP A 23 -5.24 -13.83 -2.71
N GLY A 24 -5.99 -13.18 -3.60
CA GLY A 24 -7.39 -12.79 -3.36
C GLY A 24 -7.55 -11.56 -2.46
N GLY A 25 -6.46 -10.91 -2.04
CA GLY A 25 -6.51 -9.68 -1.25
C GLY A 25 -6.87 -8.45 -2.10
N GLU A 26 -7.62 -7.52 -1.52
CA GLU A 26 -7.79 -6.20 -2.13
C GLU A 26 -6.63 -5.28 -1.73
N TYR A 27 -5.98 -4.67 -2.72
CA TYR A 27 -4.85 -3.78 -2.54
C TYR A 27 -5.14 -2.37 -3.02
N TRP A 28 -4.58 -1.39 -2.32
CA TRP A 28 -4.58 0.01 -2.72
C TRP A 28 -3.15 0.55 -2.77
N PHE A 29 -2.81 1.24 -3.86
CA PHE A 29 -1.53 1.92 -3.99
C PHE A 29 -1.62 3.30 -3.36
N VAL A 30 -0.68 3.61 -2.45
CA VAL A 30 -0.77 4.76 -1.56
C VAL A 30 0.60 5.35 -1.27
N THR A 31 0.62 6.55 -0.66
CA THR A 31 1.86 7.20 -0.21
C THR A 31 1.89 7.33 1.31
N ALA A 32 2.96 6.91 1.96
CA ALA A 32 3.13 7.07 3.39
C ALA A 32 3.40 8.54 3.77
N THR A 33 2.75 9.04 4.83
CA THR A 33 2.96 10.41 5.36
C THR A 33 3.79 10.44 6.64
N ALA A 34 4.28 9.27 7.07
CA ALA A 34 5.14 9.10 8.22
C ALA A 34 5.93 7.78 8.10
N ASP A 35 7.00 7.64 8.88
CA ASP A 35 7.69 6.37 9.04
C ASP A 35 6.79 5.33 9.72
N ILE A 36 6.79 4.10 9.20
CA ILE A 36 6.01 2.97 9.72
C ILE A 36 6.98 1.82 9.99
N ALA A 37 7.05 1.41 11.27
CA ALA A 37 7.87 0.28 11.67
C ALA A 37 7.39 -1.04 11.05
N ALA A 38 8.31 -1.96 10.80
CA ALA A 38 7.99 -3.27 10.28
C ALA A 38 7.31 -4.15 11.35
N THR A 39 6.28 -4.89 10.95
CA THR A 39 5.70 -5.99 11.75
C THR A 39 5.81 -7.28 10.96
N ALA A 40 6.39 -8.31 11.57
CA ALA A 40 6.86 -9.50 10.86
C ALA A 40 5.75 -10.32 10.17
N ALA A 41 4.72 -10.74 10.91
CA ALA A 41 3.78 -11.76 10.43
C ALA A 41 2.54 -11.21 9.71
N THR A 42 2.07 -10.04 10.10
CA THR A 42 0.76 -9.50 9.66
C THR A 42 0.88 -8.26 8.78
N GLY A 43 2.07 -7.67 8.71
CA GLY A 43 2.19 -6.26 8.35
C GLY A 43 1.76 -5.34 9.49
N THR A 44 2.03 -4.05 9.33
CA THR A 44 1.64 -3.02 10.29
C THR A 44 0.30 -2.43 9.89
N GLN A 45 -0.63 -2.34 10.85
CA GLN A 45 -1.94 -1.76 10.57
C GLN A 45 -1.83 -0.26 10.32
N VAL A 46 -2.53 0.22 9.29
CA VAL A 46 -2.53 1.61 8.84
C VAL A 46 -3.94 2.14 8.63
N ILE A 47 -4.05 3.47 8.66
CA ILE A 47 -5.25 4.22 8.26
C ILE A 47 -5.03 4.78 6.87
N LEU A 48 -5.93 4.43 5.95
CA LEU A 48 -6.00 5.04 4.62
C LEU A 48 -6.82 6.33 4.69
N THR A 49 -6.23 7.43 4.27
CA THR A 49 -6.90 8.73 4.17
C THR A 49 -7.41 8.96 2.75
N TYR A 50 -8.72 8.94 2.57
CA TYR A 50 -9.39 9.33 1.33
C TYR A 50 -9.78 10.83 1.38
N PRO A 51 -9.67 11.60 0.28
CA PRO A 51 -9.30 11.20 -1.09
C PRO A 51 -7.80 11.30 -1.40
N ALA A 52 -6.96 11.60 -0.41
CA ALA A 52 -5.52 11.82 -0.62
C ALA A 52 -4.74 10.55 -0.98
N TYR A 53 -5.29 9.37 -0.68
CA TYR A 53 -4.62 8.07 -0.80
C TYR A 53 -3.27 8.04 -0.09
N THR A 54 -3.25 8.61 1.10
CA THR A 54 -2.11 8.60 2.00
C THR A 54 -2.32 7.66 3.17
N VAL A 55 -1.23 7.19 3.78
CA VAL A 55 -1.28 6.30 4.94
C VAL A 55 -0.32 6.68 6.05
N ALA A 56 -0.73 6.38 7.27
CA ALA A 56 0.10 6.37 8.46
C ALA A 56 -0.29 5.19 9.36
N ALA A 57 0.59 4.83 10.29
CA ALA A 57 0.30 3.78 11.28
C ALA A 57 -0.98 4.11 12.07
N GLY A 58 -1.87 3.13 12.23
CA GLY A 58 -3.13 3.29 12.95
C GLY A 58 -4.14 2.19 12.64
N ALA A 59 -5.22 2.13 13.43
CA ALA A 59 -6.19 1.05 13.34
C ALA A 59 -7.26 1.25 12.25
N GLY A 60 -6.86 1.26 10.97
CA GLY A 60 -7.76 1.51 9.83
C GLY A 60 -8.18 0.28 9.03
N GLY A 61 -7.80 -0.93 9.46
CA GLY A 61 -8.17 -2.18 8.75
C GLY A 61 -7.33 -2.48 7.50
N PHE A 62 -6.36 -1.64 7.16
CA PHE A 62 -5.38 -1.89 6.11
C PHE A 62 -4.02 -2.23 6.68
N TYR A 63 -3.19 -2.93 5.92
CA TYR A 63 -1.90 -3.43 6.39
C TYR A 63 -0.79 -3.19 5.37
N THR A 64 0.37 -2.77 5.85
CA THR A 64 1.61 -2.75 5.05
C THR A 64 2.09 -4.17 4.75
N PRO A 65 2.99 -4.37 3.77
CA PRO A 65 3.62 -5.67 3.57
C PRO A 65 4.30 -6.19 4.85
N PRO A 66 4.21 -7.49 5.15
CA PRO A 66 4.87 -8.08 6.32
C PRO A 66 6.39 -7.88 6.28
N ALA A 67 6.99 -7.75 7.46
CA ALA A 67 8.43 -7.54 7.66
C ALA A 67 9.05 -6.35 6.89
N THR A 68 8.22 -5.40 6.44
CA THR A 68 8.67 -4.25 5.65
C THR A 68 8.50 -2.96 6.45
N ALA A 69 9.59 -2.23 6.66
CA ALA A 69 9.56 -0.87 7.18
C ALA A 69 9.30 0.10 6.04
N VAL A 70 8.49 1.13 6.29
CA VAL A 70 8.09 2.14 5.29
C VAL A 70 8.57 3.50 5.77
N LYS A 71 9.16 4.29 4.88
CA LYS A 71 9.59 5.65 5.16
C LYS A 71 8.56 6.68 4.71
N ASN A 72 8.58 7.84 5.35
CA ASN A 72 7.76 8.96 4.89
C ASN A 72 8.03 9.28 3.42
N GLY A 73 6.98 9.38 2.61
CA GLY A 73 7.04 9.61 1.16
C GLY A 73 7.10 8.33 0.32
N ASP A 74 7.31 7.15 0.91
CA ASP A 74 7.33 5.89 0.17
C ASP A 74 5.96 5.59 -0.44
N ALA A 75 5.98 5.07 -1.66
CA ALA A 75 4.79 4.53 -2.32
C ALA A 75 4.77 3.01 -2.18
N LEU A 76 3.63 2.47 -1.76
CA LEU A 76 3.47 1.04 -1.48
C LEU A 76 2.04 0.57 -1.75
N TRP A 77 1.90 -0.75 -1.86
CA TRP A 77 0.60 -1.41 -1.81
C TRP A 77 0.25 -1.75 -0.37
N ILE A 78 -0.94 -1.35 0.07
CA ILE A 78 -1.54 -1.78 1.33
C ILE A 78 -2.68 -2.76 1.06
N ARG A 79 -2.79 -3.80 1.88
CA ARG A 79 -3.82 -4.84 1.75
C ARG A 79 -4.98 -4.54 2.70
N ARG A 80 -6.23 -4.75 2.27
CA ARG A 80 -7.38 -4.78 3.18
C ARG A 80 -7.34 -6.08 3.99
N GLY A 81 -7.37 -5.97 5.32
CA GLY A 81 -7.23 -7.09 6.23
C GLY A 81 -5.78 -7.59 6.37
N ALA A 82 -5.48 -8.21 7.51
CA ALA A 82 -4.12 -8.67 7.83
C ALA A 82 -3.68 -9.80 6.89
N TYR A 83 -2.38 -9.89 6.58
CA TYR A 83 -1.83 -10.88 5.65
C TYR A 83 -1.98 -12.34 6.12
N ASN A 84 -2.19 -12.56 7.42
CA ASN A 84 -2.44 -13.88 8.00
C ASN A 84 -3.93 -14.24 8.09
N ALA A 85 -4.83 -13.37 7.63
CA ALA A 85 -6.26 -13.61 7.59
C ALA A 85 -6.71 -13.96 6.16
N ALA A 86 -7.67 -14.89 6.07
CA ALA A 86 -8.38 -15.14 4.82
C ALA A 86 -8.96 -13.82 4.28
N PRO A 87 -9.00 -13.63 2.95
CA PRO A 87 -9.70 -12.48 2.38
C PRO A 87 -11.14 -12.51 2.87
N VAL A 88 -11.58 -11.43 3.53
CA VAL A 88 -12.97 -11.22 3.95
C VAL A 88 -13.61 -10.11 3.11
#